data_AF-A0A2D5WIM4-F1
#
_entry.id   AF-A0A2D5WIM4-F1
#
_cell.length_a   1.000
_cell.length_b   1.000
_cell.length_c   1.000
_cell.angle_alpha   90.00
_cell.angle_beta   90.00
_cell.angle_gamma   90.00
#
_symmetry.space_group_name_H-M   'P 1'
#
loop_
_entity.id
_entity.type
_entity.pdbx_description
1 polymer ?
#
loop_
_entity_poly.entity_id
_entity_poly.type
_entity_poly.pdbx_seq_one_letter_code
_entity_poly.pdbx_strand_id
1 'polypeptide(L)'
;MKKVYSARDIDDLHRGGGMGSIPAGAILTPSARDRMKELGVAKHNGNPTRGGTSDDGIDASVRASSPKADLERLFNSPAVHALKEQICEIGRRLWQRAYVDGNGGNLSIRLTEDVVLCTPTLVSKGFMKPEDLCLVDLDGNQLAGVKKRTSEILMHLQIMKAQPKARAVSHAHPPYATGFAVAGVQPPTCMIPEIEVFIGRVPIAPYETPGTIEMGRKVAELVNEHNTVLMENHGVVSWSNTIEDAYFKMEIVEAYCRTVIVTTQLGVQPKQFSPKHLKDLLDIKQTLGVPDPRIGLKECELCDNDGWRPGVTCAVPAKGGDSAKPEGDSEAESVVQAVTAEIMNRLKG
;
A
#
# COMPACT_ATOMS: atom_id res chain seq x y z
N MET A 1 30.56 -33.79 -2.47
CA MET A 1 30.03 -32.45 -2.10
C MET A 1 29.95 -31.61 -3.36
N LYS A 2 28.82 -30.91 -3.62
CA LYS A 2 28.73 -29.98 -4.77
C LYS A 2 29.60 -28.76 -4.48
N LYS A 3 30.52 -28.40 -5.39
CA LYS A 3 31.37 -27.21 -5.26
C LYS A 3 30.49 -25.95 -5.28
N VAL A 4 30.72 -25.05 -4.33
CA VAL A 4 30.08 -23.74 -4.28
C VAL A 4 30.99 -22.74 -4.98
N TYR A 5 30.43 -21.93 -5.86
CA TYR A 5 31.14 -20.91 -6.63
C TYR A 5 30.82 -19.53 -6.05
N SER A 6 31.86 -18.80 -5.68
CA SER A 6 31.81 -17.41 -5.20
C SER A 6 31.99 -16.41 -6.35
N ALA A 7 31.74 -15.12 -6.09
CA ALA A 7 31.97 -14.07 -7.08
C ALA A 7 33.43 -14.04 -7.58
N ARG A 8 34.39 -14.33 -6.70
CA ARG A 8 35.82 -14.40 -7.05
C ARG A 8 36.11 -15.55 -8.01
N ASP A 9 35.46 -16.70 -7.83
CA ASP A 9 35.59 -17.83 -8.75
C ASP A 9 35.05 -17.47 -10.15
N ILE A 10 33.98 -16.67 -10.22
CA ILE A 10 33.43 -16.18 -11.49
C ILE A 10 34.40 -15.21 -12.18
N ASP A 11 35.01 -14.28 -11.45
CA ASP A 11 36.02 -13.36 -12.00
C ASP A 11 37.27 -14.09 -12.50
N ASP A 12 37.71 -15.12 -11.79
CA ASP A 12 38.88 -15.92 -12.17
C ASP A 12 38.56 -16.78 -13.40
N LEU A 13 37.36 -17.36 -13.48
CA LEU A 13 36.89 -18.10 -14.66
C LEU A 13 36.67 -17.20 -15.87
N HIS A 14 36.18 -15.97 -15.67
CA HIS A 14 36.01 -15.00 -16.75
C HIS A 14 37.37 -14.56 -17.32
N ARG A 15 38.35 -14.24 -16.45
CA ARG A 15 39.72 -13.89 -16.87
C ARG A 15 40.43 -15.04 -17.57
N GLY A 16 40.17 -16.28 -17.18
CA GLY A 16 40.74 -17.48 -17.79
C GLY A 16 39.97 -18.03 -18.99
N GLY A 17 38.88 -17.39 -19.45
CA GLY A 17 38.02 -17.91 -20.52
C GLY A 17 37.27 -19.21 -20.18
N GLY A 18 37.27 -19.62 -18.92
CA GLY A 18 36.72 -20.87 -18.40
C GLY A 18 35.25 -20.82 -18.00
N MET A 19 34.49 -19.78 -18.38
CA MET A 19 33.08 -19.63 -17.96
C MET A 19 32.18 -20.80 -18.38
N GLY A 20 32.50 -21.47 -19.49
CA GLY A 20 31.80 -22.68 -19.93
C GLY A 20 32.09 -23.95 -19.10
N SER A 21 33.03 -23.89 -18.16
CA SER A 21 33.40 -25.03 -17.30
C SER A 21 32.52 -25.18 -16.05
N ILE A 22 31.58 -24.25 -15.81
CA ILE A 22 30.65 -24.32 -14.68
C ILE A 22 29.57 -25.37 -15.00
N PRO A 23 29.46 -26.47 -14.23
CA PRO A 23 28.47 -27.51 -14.49
C PRO A 23 27.03 -27.00 -14.35
N ALA A 24 26.12 -27.49 -15.20
CA ALA A 24 24.69 -27.23 -15.05
C ALA A 24 24.19 -27.76 -13.70
N GLY A 25 23.78 -26.84 -12.80
CA GLY A 25 23.36 -27.17 -11.42
C GLY A 25 24.42 -26.94 -10.34
N ALA A 26 25.51 -26.23 -10.64
CA ALA A 26 26.45 -25.72 -9.65
C ALA A 26 25.77 -24.79 -8.64
N ILE A 27 26.22 -24.83 -7.39
CA ILE A 27 25.71 -23.95 -6.34
C ILE A 27 26.46 -22.62 -6.44
N LEU A 28 25.75 -21.56 -6.79
CA LEU A 28 26.27 -20.20 -6.87
C LEU A 28 25.84 -19.41 -5.62
N THR A 29 26.75 -18.64 -5.04
CA THR A 29 26.38 -17.62 -4.06
C THR A 29 25.53 -16.52 -4.73
N PRO A 30 24.72 -15.76 -3.99
CA PRO A 30 23.99 -14.61 -4.54
C PRO A 30 24.92 -13.66 -5.31
N SER A 31 26.05 -13.29 -4.70
CA SER A 31 27.08 -12.44 -5.33
C SER A 31 27.70 -13.03 -6.60
N ALA A 32 27.82 -14.35 -6.71
CA ALA A 32 28.29 -15.00 -7.94
C ALA A 32 27.25 -14.90 -9.07
N ARG A 33 25.96 -15.00 -8.76
CA ARG A 33 24.87 -14.81 -9.75
C ARG A 33 24.84 -13.38 -10.26
N ASP A 34 25.00 -12.40 -9.38
CA ASP A 34 25.00 -10.99 -9.76
C ASP A 34 26.21 -10.69 -10.64
N ARG A 35 27.38 -11.22 -10.28
CA ARG A 35 28.60 -11.06 -11.07
C ARG A 35 28.50 -11.70 -12.47
N MET A 36 27.85 -12.85 -12.60
CA MET A 36 27.59 -13.46 -13.91
C MET A 36 26.66 -12.61 -14.80
N LYS A 37 25.68 -11.92 -14.20
CA LYS A 37 24.79 -10.99 -14.92
C LYS A 37 25.55 -9.75 -15.40
N GLU A 38 26.40 -9.17 -14.56
CA GLU A 38 27.24 -8.02 -14.91
C GLU A 38 28.19 -8.31 -16.08
N LEU A 39 28.70 -9.54 -16.15
CA LEU A 39 29.59 -9.98 -17.23
C LEU A 39 28.86 -10.40 -18.52
N GLY A 40 27.54 -10.15 -18.61
CA GLY A 40 26.77 -10.33 -19.85
C GLY A 40 26.47 -11.77 -20.25
N VAL A 41 26.58 -12.74 -19.33
CA VAL A 41 26.29 -14.16 -19.61
C VAL A 41 24.79 -14.42 -19.47
N ALA A 42 23.99 -13.99 -20.45
CA ALA A 42 22.55 -14.21 -20.50
C ALA A 42 22.20 -15.54 -21.19
N LYS A 43 21.25 -16.30 -20.60
CA LYS A 43 20.63 -17.46 -21.26
C LYS A 43 19.84 -16.99 -22.49
N HIS A 44 20.04 -17.68 -23.60
CA HIS A 44 19.22 -17.56 -24.80
C HIS A 44 17.81 -18.10 -24.51
N ASN A 45 16.79 -17.23 -24.48
CA ASN A 45 15.39 -17.64 -24.44
C ASN A 45 14.74 -17.28 -25.78
N GLY A 46 14.25 -18.32 -26.48
CA GLY A 46 13.47 -18.18 -27.69
C GLY A 46 12.08 -17.59 -27.44
N ASN A 47 11.54 -16.92 -28.46
CA ASN A 47 10.18 -16.38 -28.50
C ASN A 47 9.12 -17.46 -28.22
N PRO A 48 8.06 -17.16 -27.43
CA PRO A 48 6.91 -18.04 -27.35
C PRO A 48 5.84 -17.66 -28.38
N THR A 49 5.40 -18.67 -29.11
CA THR A 49 4.22 -18.74 -29.96
C THR A 49 2.92 -18.58 -29.16
N ARG A 50 1.90 -18.00 -29.80
CA ARG A 50 0.55 -17.77 -29.24
C ARG A 50 -0.18 -19.10 -29.00
N GLY A 51 -0.62 -19.31 -27.75
CA GLY A 51 -1.41 -20.45 -27.30
C GLY A 51 -0.76 -21.10 -26.09
N GLY A 52 -0.99 -20.56 -24.90
CA GLY A 52 -0.35 -21.07 -23.68
C GLY A 52 -1.10 -20.67 -22.42
N THR A 53 -1.34 -21.65 -21.57
CA THR A 53 -1.46 -21.46 -20.12
C THR A 53 -0.41 -20.46 -19.65
N SER A 54 -0.76 -19.50 -18.79
CA SER A 54 0.25 -18.61 -18.21
C SER A 54 1.30 -19.43 -17.44
N ASP A 55 2.49 -18.85 -17.19
CA ASP A 55 3.52 -19.48 -16.34
C ASP A 55 2.99 -19.91 -14.96
N ASP A 56 1.82 -19.38 -14.56
CA ASP A 56 1.13 -19.64 -13.29
C ASP A 56 0.09 -20.78 -13.37
N GLY A 57 -0.06 -21.45 -14.52
CA GLY A 57 -1.01 -22.55 -14.71
C GLY A 57 -2.48 -22.12 -14.86
N ILE A 58 -2.74 -20.83 -15.11
CA ILE A 58 -4.09 -20.30 -15.38
C ILE A 58 -4.38 -20.36 -16.88
N ASP A 59 -5.56 -20.87 -17.24
CA ASP A 59 -6.04 -20.86 -18.62
C ASP A 59 -6.42 -19.43 -19.05
N ALA A 60 -5.47 -18.75 -19.67
CA ALA A 60 -5.61 -17.37 -20.13
C ALA A 60 -6.60 -17.21 -21.30
N SER A 61 -7.14 -18.30 -21.87
CA SER A 61 -8.15 -18.25 -22.94
C SER A 61 -9.57 -18.03 -22.42
N VAL A 62 -9.83 -18.33 -21.13
CA VAL A 62 -11.15 -18.12 -20.52
C VAL A 62 -11.46 -16.62 -20.45
N ARG A 63 -12.69 -16.27 -20.82
CA ARG A 63 -13.24 -14.92 -20.78
C ARG A 63 -14.50 -14.87 -19.90
N ALA A 64 -14.92 -13.68 -19.50
CA ALA A 64 -16.17 -13.49 -18.77
C ALA A 64 -17.38 -14.01 -19.57
N SER A 65 -17.31 -13.93 -20.89
CA SER A 65 -18.33 -14.45 -21.81
C SER A 65 -18.24 -15.96 -22.08
N SER A 66 -17.25 -16.66 -21.50
CA SER A 66 -17.12 -18.10 -21.69
C SER A 66 -18.31 -18.87 -21.08
N PRO A 67 -18.64 -20.06 -21.60
CA PRO A 67 -19.63 -20.94 -20.99
C PRO A 67 -19.43 -21.13 -19.48
N LYS A 68 -20.52 -21.23 -18.73
CA LYS A 68 -20.50 -21.41 -17.27
C LYS A 68 -19.60 -22.58 -16.82
N ALA A 69 -19.59 -23.68 -17.57
CA ALA A 69 -18.74 -24.84 -17.29
C ALA A 69 -17.23 -24.51 -17.36
N ASP A 70 -16.83 -23.58 -18.25
CA ASP A 70 -15.44 -23.13 -18.36
C ASP A 70 -15.04 -22.22 -17.20
N LEU A 71 -15.94 -21.31 -16.81
CA LEU A 71 -15.78 -20.46 -15.63
C LEU A 71 -15.68 -21.28 -14.34
N GLU A 72 -16.52 -22.31 -14.19
CA GLU A 72 -16.48 -23.25 -13.06
C GLU A 72 -15.20 -24.09 -13.06
N ARG A 73 -14.74 -24.56 -14.23
CA ARG A 73 -13.47 -25.28 -14.36
C ARG A 73 -12.29 -24.39 -13.97
N LEU A 74 -12.25 -23.13 -14.44
CA LEU A 74 -11.24 -22.16 -14.05
C LEU A 74 -11.27 -21.92 -12.53
N PHE A 75 -12.45 -21.62 -11.98
CA PHE A 75 -12.64 -21.32 -10.57
C PHE A 75 -12.20 -22.45 -9.64
N ASN A 76 -12.35 -23.70 -10.07
CA ASN A 76 -11.96 -24.90 -9.32
C ASN A 76 -10.60 -25.49 -9.75
N SER A 77 -9.86 -24.80 -10.64
CA SER A 77 -8.55 -25.27 -11.08
C SER A 77 -7.53 -25.23 -9.92
N PRO A 78 -6.51 -26.12 -9.91
CA PRO A 78 -5.48 -26.12 -8.87
C PRO A 78 -4.77 -24.77 -8.71
N ALA A 79 -4.49 -24.07 -9.82
CA ALA A 79 -3.84 -22.76 -9.80
C ALA A 79 -4.70 -21.69 -9.12
N VAL A 80 -6.00 -21.63 -9.43
CA VAL A 80 -6.92 -20.69 -8.78
C VAL A 80 -7.16 -21.08 -7.32
N HIS A 81 -7.16 -22.38 -6.99
CA HIS A 81 -7.26 -22.83 -5.60
C HIS A 81 -6.07 -22.35 -4.75
N ALA A 82 -4.84 -22.45 -5.25
CA ALA A 82 -3.66 -21.91 -4.57
C ALA A 82 -3.75 -20.39 -4.34
N LEU A 83 -4.27 -19.63 -5.31
CA LEU A 83 -4.53 -18.19 -5.13
C LEU A 83 -5.61 -17.92 -4.07
N LYS A 84 -6.64 -18.76 -3.99
CA LYS A 84 -7.66 -18.65 -2.95
C LYS A 84 -7.08 -18.89 -1.56
N GLU A 85 -6.21 -19.89 -1.41
CA GLU A 85 -5.48 -20.15 -0.17
C GLU A 85 -4.59 -18.96 0.21
N GLN A 86 -3.87 -18.40 -0.76
CA GLN A 86 -3.04 -17.21 -0.55
C GLN A 86 -3.86 -16.01 -0.08
N ILE A 87 -5.02 -15.74 -0.70
CA ILE A 87 -5.94 -14.67 -0.28
C ILE A 87 -6.46 -14.91 1.14
N CYS A 88 -6.80 -16.15 1.50
CA CYS A 88 -7.27 -16.49 2.85
C CYS A 88 -6.16 -16.27 3.89
N GLU A 89 -4.93 -16.68 3.59
CA GLU A 89 -3.77 -16.46 4.46
C GLU A 89 -3.47 -14.95 4.64
N ILE A 90 -3.50 -14.17 3.55
CA ILE A 90 -3.36 -12.71 3.63
C ILE A 90 -4.49 -12.08 4.45
N GLY A 91 -5.74 -12.53 4.25
CA GLY A 91 -6.88 -12.09 5.05
C GLY A 91 -6.68 -12.37 6.55
N ARG A 92 -6.14 -13.54 6.89
CA ARG A 92 -5.79 -13.91 8.27
C ARG A 92 -4.71 -12.97 8.85
N ARG A 93 -3.70 -12.61 8.06
CA ARG A 93 -2.66 -11.65 8.48
C ARG A 93 -3.24 -10.25 8.69
N LEU A 94 -4.02 -9.73 7.75
CA LEU A 94 -4.72 -8.45 7.90
C LEU A 94 -5.53 -8.39 9.19
N TRP A 95 -6.28 -9.46 9.49
CA TRP A 95 -7.04 -9.58 10.73
C TRP A 95 -6.14 -9.58 11.97
N GLN A 96 -5.08 -10.39 11.99
CA GLN A 96 -4.14 -10.47 13.12
C GLN A 96 -3.42 -9.16 13.40
N ARG A 97 -3.26 -8.31 12.39
CA ARG A 97 -2.64 -6.99 12.52
C ARG A 97 -3.64 -5.88 12.84
N ALA A 98 -4.92 -6.22 12.99
CA ALA A 98 -6.02 -5.27 13.19
C ALA A 98 -6.12 -4.23 12.06
N TYR A 99 -5.77 -4.62 10.83
CA TYR A 99 -5.94 -3.75 9.65
C TYR A 99 -7.35 -3.82 9.10
N VAL A 100 -8.16 -4.77 9.57
CA VAL A 100 -9.55 -4.94 9.16
C VAL A 100 -10.39 -5.20 10.41
N ASP A 101 -11.59 -4.66 10.42
CA ASP A 101 -12.55 -4.73 11.52
C ASP A 101 -13.81 -5.47 11.07
N GLY A 102 -14.30 -6.39 11.89
CA GLY A 102 -15.49 -7.21 11.57
C GLY A 102 -15.39 -7.91 10.20
N ASN A 103 -16.10 -7.36 9.22
CA ASN A 103 -16.16 -7.84 7.83
C ASN A 103 -15.57 -6.84 6.80
N GLY A 104 -14.91 -5.78 7.25
CA GLY A 104 -14.26 -4.77 6.42
C GLY A 104 -13.04 -5.27 5.64
N GLY A 105 -12.50 -4.41 4.78
CA GLY A 105 -11.44 -4.72 3.84
C GLY A 105 -11.87 -5.68 2.73
N ASN A 106 -11.03 -5.81 1.70
CA ASN A 106 -11.23 -6.77 0.62
C ASN A 106 -9.97 -6.94 -0.24
N LEU A 107 -9.89 -8.10 -0.90
CA LEU A 107 -8.76 -8.52 -1.72
C LEU A 107 -9.28 -8.98 -3.08
N SER A 108 -8.53 -8.68 -4.15
CA SER A 108 -8.84 -9.22 -5.47
C SER A 108 -7.61 -9.43 -6.34
N ILE A 109 -7.67 -10.36 -7.28
CA ILE A 109 -6.64 -10.58 -8.31
C ILE A 109 -7.26 -10.94 -9.67
N ARG A 110 -6.79 -10.27 -10.73
CA ARG A 110 -7.17 -10.51 -12.13
C ARG A 110 -6.47 -11.79 -12.63
N LEU A 111 -7.29 -12.77 -13.01
CA LEU A 111 -6.84 -14.08 -13.48
C LEU A 111 -6.56 -14.07 -14.98
N THR A 112 -7.52 -13.59 -15.78
CA THR A 112 -7.43 -13.49 -17.25
C THR A 112 -7.64 -12.04 -17.70
N GLU A 113 -7.95 -11.81 -18.97
CA GLU A 113 -8.18 -10.47 -19.51
C GLU A 113 -9.30 -9.72 -18.77
N ASP A 114 -10.41 -10.41 -18.52
CA ASP A 114 -11.66 -9.82 -18.01
C ASP A 114 -12.25 -10.57 -16.80
N VAL A 115 -11.54 -11.56 -16.25
CA VAL A 115 -12.00 -12.36 -15.10
C VAL A 115 -11.16 -12.07 -13.86
N VAL A 116 -11.83 -11.76 -12.74
CA VAL A 116 -11.22 -11.36 -11.47
C VAL A 116 -11.71 -12.25 -10.32
N LEU A 117 -10.79 -12.73 -9.50
CA LEU A 117 -11.08 -13.40 -8.23
C LEU A 117 -11.13 -12.36 -7.12
N CYS A 118 -12.13 -12.42 -6.23
CA CYS A 118 -12.25 -11.48 -5.11
C CYS A 118 -12.80 -12.13 -3.84
N THR A 119 -12.61 -11.45 -2.71
CA THR A 119 -13.21 -11.82 -1.43
C THR A 119 -14.72 -11.58 -1.40
N PRO A 120 -15.48 -12.36 -0.60
CA PRO A 120 -16.91 -12.14 -0.41
C PRO A 120 -17.21 -10.94 0.50
N THR A 121 -18.45 -10.44 0.43
CA THR A 121 -19.00 -9.50 1.40
C THR A 121 -19.41 -10.19 2.70
N LEU A 122 -19.46 -9.43 3.80
CA LEU A 122 -19.96 -9.86 5.12
C LEU A 122 -19.23 -11.07 5.75
N VAL A 123 -18.02 -11.39 5.29
CA VAL A 123 -17.16 -12.41 5.90
C VAL A 123 -15.94 -11.74 6.51
N SER A 124 -15.63 -12.09 7.75
CA SER A 124 -14.40 -11.67 8.41
C SER A 124 -13.19 -12.28 7.71
N LYS A 125 -12.19 -11.45 7.43
CA LYS A 125 -10.99 -11.84 6.68
C LYS A 125 -10.15 -12.86 7.44
N GLY A 126 -10.28 -12.89 8.77
CA GLY A 126 -9.67 -13.89 9.63
C GLY A 126 -10.27 -15.30 9.52
N PHE A 127 -11.47 -15.45 8.97
CA PHE A 127 -12.21 -16.72 8.89
C PHE A 127 -12.59 -17.14 7.46
N MET A 128 -12.12 -16.41 6.45
CA MET A 128 -12.38 -16.76 5.05
C MET A 128 -11.81 -18.14 4.72
N LYS A 129 -12.57 -18.89 3.93
CA LYS A 129 -12.14 -20.15 3.34
C LYS A 129 -12.07 -20.03 1.82
N PRO A 130 -11.27 -20.87 1.13
CA PRO A 130 -11.17 -20.83 -0.33
C PRO A 130 -12.52 -20.92 -1.06
N GLU A 131 -13.49 -21.65 -0.50
CA GLU A 131 -14.84 -21.84 -1.05
C GLU A 131 -15.71 -20.58 -0.96
N ASP A 132 -15.32 -19.63 -0.09
CA ASP A 132 -16.05 -18.38 0.14
C ASP A 132 -15.76 -17.34 -0.95
N LEU A 133 -14.67 -17.47 -1.70
CA LEU A 133 -14.25 -16.49 -2.70
C LEU A 133 -15.19 -16.48 -3.92
N CYS A 134 -15.13 -15.38 -4.66
CA CYS A 134 -16.03 -15.11 -5.78
C CYS A 134 -15.23 -14.83 -7.05
N LEU A 135 -15.80 -15.21 -8.19
CA LEU A 135 -15.31 -14.83 -9.51
C LEU A 135 -16.23 -13.75 -10.07
N VAL A 136 -15.67 -12.68 -10.62
CA VAL A 136 -16.42 -11.57 -11.22
C VAL A 136 -15.83 -11.18 -12.56
N ASP A 137 -16.62 -10.50 -13.40
CA ASP A 137 -16.12 -9.80 -14.59
C ASP A 137 -15.64 -8.37 -14.25
N LEU A 138 -15.18 -7.63 -15.27
CA LEU A 138 -14.73 -6.24 -15.10
C LEU A 138 -15.85 -5.22 -14.85
N ASP A 139 -17.12 -5.63 -14.93
CA ASP A 139 -18.27 -4.79 -14.58
C ASP A 139 -18.84 -5.15 -13.20
N GLY A 140 -18.24 -6.13 -12.52
CA GLY A 140 -18.60 -6.55 -11.17
C GLY A 140 -19.74 -7.55 -11.10
N ASN A 141 -20.13 -8.15 -12.24
CA ASN A 141 -21.09 -9.23 -12.29
C ASN A 141 -20.44 -10.51 -11.77
N GLN A 142 -21.14 -11.22 -10.89
CA GLN A 142 -20.62 -12.45 -10.31
C GLN A 142 -20.77 -13.63 -11.29
N LEU A 143 -19.63 -14.23 -11.65
CA LEU A 143 -19.51 -15.34 -12.59
C LEU A 143 -19.53 -16.70 -11.89
N ALA A 144 -18.92 -16.80 -10.70
CA ALA A 144 -18.87 -18.02 -9.88
C ALA A 144 -18.66 -17.72 -8.39
N GLY A 145 -18.79 -18.75 -7.55
CA GLY A 145 -18.71 -18.65 -6.08
C GLY A 145 -20.09 -18.60 -5.42
N VAL A 146 -20.20 -19.20 -4.23
CA VAL A 146 -21.48 -19.37 -3.52
C VAL A 146 -21.90 -18.12 -2.75
N LYS A 147 -20.92 -17.43 -2.13
CA LYS A 147 -21.18 -16.17 -1.42
C LYS A 147 -21.23 -14.99 -2.37
N LYS A 148 -21.87 -13.91 -1.93
CA LYS A 148 -21.88 -12.65 -2.68
C LYS A 148 -20.50 -12.00 -2.63
N ARG A 149 -20.01 -11.53 -3.77
CA ARG A 149 -18.80 -10.71 -3.91
C ARG A 149 -18.82 -9.44 -3.04
N THR A 150 -17.65 -8.91 -2.67
CA THR A 150 -17.52 -7.66 -1.89
C THR A 150 -18.33 -6.49 -2.48
N SER A 151 -18.89 -5.62 -1.63
CA SER A 151 -19.61 -4.41 -2.07
C SER A 151 -18.71 -3.43 -2.82
N GLU A 152 -17.39 -3.48 -2.57
CA GLU A 152 -16.43 -2.51 -3.08
C GLU A 152 -15.64 -2.98 -4.30
N ILE A 153 -16.10 -4.06 -4.94
CA ILE A 153 -15.42 -4.63 -6.09
C ILE A 153 -15.23 -3.58 -7.20
N LEU A 154 -16.17 -2.64 -7.34
CA LEU A 154 -16.14 -1.62 -8.38
C LEU A 154 -14.90 -0.75 -8.28
N MET A 155 -14.43 -0.44 -7.07
CA MET A 155 -13.17 0.28 -6.87
C MET A 155 -11.99 -0.51 -7.42
N HIS A 156 -11.89 -1.79 -7.09
CA HIS A 156 -10.82 -2.66 -7.55
C HIS A 156 -10.81 -2.73 -9.09
N LEU A 157 -11.98 -2.90 -9.69
CA LEU A 157 -12.12 -3.00 -11.14
C LEU A 157 -11.78 -1.68 -11.84
N GLN A 158 -12.15 -0.52 -11.29
CA GLN A 158 -11.76 0.79 -11.83
C GLN A 158 -10.24 0.99 -11.78
N ILE A 159 -9.59 0.59 -10.69
CA ILE A 159 -8.12 0.58 -10.59
C ILE A 159 -7.51 -0.30 -11.68
N MET A 160 -7.98 -1.53 -11.86
CA MET A 160 -7.46 -2.47 -12.87
C MET A 160 -7.78 -2.05 -14.32
N LYS A 161 -8.82 -1.23 -14.54
CA LYS A 161 -9.16 -0.62 -15.84
C LYS A 161 -8.24 0.56 -16.15
N ALA A 162 -7.97 1.43 -15.16
CA ALA A 162 -7.12 2.60 -15.30
C ALA A 162 -5.63 2.25 -15.39
N GLN A 163 -5.18 1.22 -14.66
CA GLN A 163 -3.79 0.79 -14.59
C GLN A 163 -3.65 -0.68 -14.97
N PRO A 164 -3.26 -1.02 -16.22
CA PRO A 164 -3.12 -2.42 -16.67
C PRO A 164 -2.10 -3.26 -15.88
N LYS A 165 -1.11 -2.62 -15.22
CA LYS A 165 -0.17 -3.32 -14.33
C LYS A 165 -0.79 -3.74 -12.99
N ALA A 166 -1.91 -3.13 -12.60
CA ALA A 166 -2.66 -3.50 -11.41
C ALA A 166 -3.42 -4.79 -11.67
N ARG A 167 -2.79 -5.92 -11.34
CA ARG A 167 -3.44 -7.23 -11.38
C ARG A 167 -4.07 -7.59 -10.04
N ALA A 168 -3.53 -7.11 -8.94
CA ALA A 168 -4.02 -7.39 -7.60
C ALA A 168 -4.27 -6.09 -6.83
N VAL A 169 -5.28 -6.11 -5.97
CA VAL A 169 -5.68 -4.96 -5.15
C VAL A 169 -5.97 -5.44 -3.73
N SER A 170 -5.47 -4.69 -2.76
CA SER A 170 -5.70 -4.89 -1.33
C SER A 170 -6.28 -3.61 -0.73
N HIS A 171 -7.45 -3.72 -0.14
CA HIS A 171 -8.09 -2.64 0.60
C HIS A 171 -8.28 -3.05 2.07
N ALA A 172 -7.92 -2.16 2.99
CA ALA A 172 -8.01 -2.36 4.43
C ALA A 172 -8.12 -1.01 5.16
N HIS A 173 -8.27 -1.07 6.49
CA HIS A 173 -8.37 0.06 7.43
C HIS A 173 -7.25 0.02 8.48
N PRO A 174 -5.96 0.02 8.09
CA PRO A 174 -4.85 0.06 9.05
C PRO A 174 -4.90 1.33 9.91
N PRO A 175 -4.84 1.25 11.25
CA PRO A 175 -5.20 2.36 12.14
C PRO A 175 -4.41 3.66 11.94
N TYR A 176 -3.08 3.60 11.79
CA TYR A 176 -2.28 4.82 11.68
C TYR A 176 -2.50 5.48 10.31
N ALA A 177 -2.40 4.72 9.21
CA ALA A 177 -2.63 5.27 7.88
C ALA A 177 -4.08 5.76 7.68
N THR A 178 -5.07 5.07 8.26
CA THR A 178 -6.47 5.54 8.30
C THR A 178 -6.59 6.83 9.10
N GLY A 179 -5.82 6.98 10.19
CA GLY A 179 -5.73 8.24 10.94
C GLY A 179 -5.26 9.42 10.08
N PHE A 180 -4.25 9.22 9.21
CA PHE A 180 -3.84 10.23 8.23
C PHE A 180 -4.96 10.56 7.23
N ALA A 181 -5.67 9.53 6.76
CA ALA A 181 -6.80 9.70 5.83
C ALA A 181 -7.95 10.50 6.45
N VAL A 182 -8.30 10.24 7.72
CA VAL A 182 -9.31 10.99 8.48
C VAL A 182 -8.85 12.42 8.76
N ALA A 183 -7.56 12.62 9.02
CA ALA A 183 -7.00 13.96 9.27
C ALA A 183 -6.89 14.83 8.01
N GLY A 184 -7.07 14.26 6.80
CA GLY A 184 -6.80 14.96 5.55
C GLY A 184 -5.33 15.32 5.36
N VAL A 185 -4.41 14.58 6.01
CA VAL A 185 -2.97 14.85 5.99
C VAL A 185 -2.27 13.76 5.18
N GLN A 186 -1.57 14.15 4.12
CA GLN A 186 -0.72 13.22 3.38
C GLN A 186 0.50 12.83 4.24
N PRO A 187 0.88 11.54 4.32
CA PRO A 187 2.12 11.14 4.97
C PRO A 187 3.31 11.87 4.31
N PRO A 188 4.21 12.48 5.10
CA PRO A 188 5.40 13.15 4.57
C PRO A 188 6.31 12.15 3.83
N THR A 189 7.25 12.63 3.03
CA THR A 189 8.24 11.80 2.31
C THR A 189 9.66 12.04 2.81
N CYS A 190 10.64 11.38 2.19
CA CYS A 190 12.07 11.56 2.39
C CYS A 190 12.62 11.10 3.73
N MET A 191 12.00 10.13 4.41
CA MET A 191 12.46 9.69 5.74
C MET A 191 12.88 8.24 5.83
N ILE A 192 12.17 7.32 5.15
CA ILE A 192 12.39 5.87 5.27
C ILE A 192 12.52 5.26 3.87
N PRO A 193 13.55 4.43 3.58
CA PRO A 193 13.77 3.96 2.22
C PRO A 193 12.64 3.09 1.67
N GLU A 194 12.02 2.27 2.52
CA GLU A 194 10.97 1.32 2.13
C GLU A 194 9.74 2.02 1.56
N ILE A 195 9.29 3.13 2.16
CA ILE A 195 8.16 3.90 1.61
C ILE A 195 8.56 4.46 0.24
N GLU A 196 9.77 4.99 0.09
CA GLU A 196 10.20 5.62 -1.16
C GLU A 196 10.31 4.62 -2.31
N VAL A 197 10.94 3.47 -2.06
CA VAL A 197 11.20 2.44 -3.08
C VAL A 197 9.92 1.70 -3.48
N PHE A 198 9.09 1.30 -2.52
CA PHE A 198 7.95 0.42 -2.81
C PHE A 198 6.62 1.15 -3.02
N ILE A 199 6.48 2.39 -2.55
CA ILE A 199 5.21 3.15 -2.60
C ILE A 199 5.39 4.54 -3.20
N GLY A 200 6.13 5.42 -2.53
CA GLY A 200 6.34 6.82 -2.86
C GLY A 200 5.38 7.74 -2.12
N ARG A 201 5.00 8.84 -2.78
CA ARG A 201 3.94 9.73 -2.27
C ARG A 201 2.62 8.96 -2.15
N VAL A 202 1.94 9.12 -1.02
CA VAL A 202 0.64 8.49 -0.75
C VAL A 202 -0.46 9.57 -0.79
N PRO A 203 -1.16 9.74 -1.92
CA PRO A 203 -2.19 10.75 -2.06
C PRO A 203 -3.45 10.37 -1.27
N ILE A 204 -4.34 11.35 -1.06
CA ILE A 204 -5.66 11.15 -0.48
C ILE A 204 -6.71 11.33 -1.58
N ALA A 205 -7.49 10.28 -1.85
CA ALA A 205 -8.70 10.38 -2.66
C ALA A 205 -9.82 11.04 -1.83
N PRO A 206 -10.52 12.04 -2.37
CA PRO A 206 -11.66 12.68 -1.70
C PRO A 206 -12.74 11.67 -1.31
N TYR A 207 -13.46 11.96 -0.23
CA TYR A 207 -14.52 11.08 0.27
C TYR A 207 -15.62 10.88 -0.78
N GLU A 208 -16.00 9.61 -0.94
CA GLU A 208 -17.20 9.18 -1.64
C GLU A 208 -17.81 8.01 -0.86
N THR A 209 -19.09 7.72 -1.09
CA THR A 209 -19.75 6.62 -0.37
C THR A 209 -19.15 5.26 -0.78
N PRO A 210 -18.74 4.41 0.18
CA PRO A 210 -18.22 3.07 -0.09
C PRO A 210 -19.12 2.21 -0.99
N GLY A 211 -18.51 1.50 -1.93
CA GLY A 211 -19.20 0.64 -2.90
C GLY A 211 -19.84 1.35 -4.09
N THR A 212 -19.72 2.68 -4.20
CA THR A 212 -20.17 3.44 -5.37
C THR A 212 -19.15 3.44 -6.52
N ILE A 213 -19.61 3.70 -7.74
CA ILE A 213 -18.74 3.87 -8.92
C ILE A 213 -17.88 5.13 -8.75
N GLU A 214 -18.42 6.22 -8.18
CA GLU A 214 -17.69 7.47 -8.01
C GLU A 214 -16.48 7.32 -7.08
N MET A 215 -16.61 6.57 -5.98
CA MET A 215 -15.46 6.23 -5.14
C MET A 215 -14.35 5.53 -5.96
N GLY A 216 -14.73 4.54 -6.77
CA GLY A 216 -13.80 3.86 -7.66
C GLY A 216 -13.15 4.79 -8.68
N ARG A 217 -13.90 5.75 -9.24
CA ARG A 217 -13.42 6.75 -10.19
C ARG A 217 -12.39 7.69 -9.56
N LYS A 218 -12.67 8.21 -8.36
CA LYS A 218 -11.76 9.10 -7.61
C LYS A 218 -10.43 8.42 -7.27
N VAL A 219 -10.47 7.16 -6.86
CA VAL A 219 -9.24 6.39 -6.63
C VAL A 219 -8.51 6.15 -7.95
N ALA A 220 -9.22 5.76 -9.01
CA ALA A 220 -8.63 5.46 -10.31
C ALA A 220 -7.95 6.65 -11.00
N GLU A 221 -8.35 7.89 -10.70
CA GLU A 221 -7.67 9.11 -11.16
C GLU A 221 -6.20 9.17 -10.69
N LEU A 222 -5.86 8.50 -9.57
CA LEU A 222 -4.53 8.58 -8.93
C LEU A 222 -3.60 7.40 -9.27
N VAL A 223 -4.12 6.31 -9.83
CA VAL A 223 -3.37 5.03 -9.88
C VAL A 223 -2.29 4.94 -10.97
N ASN A 224 -2.24 5.90 -11.88
CA ASN A 224 -1.16 5.96 -12.87
C ASN A 224 0.13 6.51 -12.28
N GLU A 225 0.02 7.30 -11.21
CA GLU A 225 1.15 7.93 -10.52
C GLU A 225 1.43 7.25 -9.17
N HIS A 226 0.41 6.62 -8.56
CA HIS A 226 0.49 6.08 -7.21
C HIS A 226 0.01 4.63 -7.14
N ASN A 227 0.72 3.80 -6.40
CA ASN A 227 0.32 2.40 -6.17
C ASN A 227 -0.42 2.16 -4.85
N THR A 228 -0.49 3.18 -4.00
CA THR A 228 -1.12 3.15 -2.68
C THR A 228 -1.78 4.49 -2.46
N VAL A 229 -3.05 4.48 -2.06
CA VAL A 229 -3.91 5.66 -1.95
C VAL A 229 -4.63 5.60 -0.61
N LEU A 230 -4.58 6.70 0.15
CA LEU A 230 -5.46 6.92 1.29
C LEU A 230 -6.83 7.34 0.77
N MET A 231 -7.89 6.87 1.40
CA MET A 231 -9.27 7.27 1.10
C MET A 231 -9.80 8.06 2.28
N GLU A 232 -10.10 9.33 2.07
CA GLU A 232 -10.56 10.25 3.10
C GLU A 232 -11.72 9.64 3.89
N ASN A 233 -11.66 9.72 5.23
CA ASN A 233 -12.68 9.17 6.15
C ASN A 233 -13.03 7.68 5.94
N HIS A 234 -12.11 6.88 5.38
CA HIS A 234 -12.41 5.49 5.05
C HIS A 234 -11.24 4.53 5.37
N GLY A 235 -10.14 4.59 4.62
CA GLY A 235 -9.08 3.59 4.76
C GLY A 235 -7.98 3.73 3.71
N VAL A 236 -7.42 2.59 3.30
CA VAL A 236 -6.29 2.55 2.36
C VAL A 236 -6.55 1.51 1.29
N VAL A 237 -6.13 1.80 0.06
CA VAL A 237 -6.11 0.83 -1.05
C VAL A 237 -4.75 0.83 -1.71
N SER A 238 -4.23 -0.36 -1.98
CA SER A 238 -2.97 -0.57 -2.69
C SER A 238 -3.15 -1.57 -3.82
N TRP A 239 -2.34 -1.43 -4.87
CA TRP A 239 -2.34 -2.35 -6.00
C TRP A 239 -0.93 -2.81 -6.40
N SER A 240 -0.88 -3.99 -7.02
CA SER A 240 0.35 -4.55 -7.60
C SER A 240 0.07 -5.59 -8.69
N ASN A 241 1.11 -6.29 -9.16
CA ASN A 241 1.02 -7.44 -10.04
C ASN A 241 0.70 -8.76 -9.29
N THR A 242 0.99 -8.84 -7.98
CA THR A 242 0.67 -9.99 -7.12
C THR A 242 -0.10 -9.56 -5.87
N ILE A 243 -0.89 -10.47 -5.31
CA ILE A 243 -1.69 -10.17 -4.11
C ILE A 243 -0.83 -9.96 -2.87
N GLU A 244 0.29 -10.68 -2.78
CA GLU A 244 1.26 -10.53 -1.70
C GLU A 244 1.93 -9.16 -1.71
N ASP A 245 2.36 -8.66 -2.87
CA ASP A 245 2.99 -7.34 -2.94
C ASP A 245 1.97 -6.20 -2.71
N ALA A 246 0.73 -6.35 -3.17
CA ALA A 246 -0.35 -5.42 -2.82
C ALA A 246 -0.56 -5.37 -1.29
N TYR A 247 -0.53 -6.53 -0.62
CA TYR A 247 -0.59 -6.61 0.85
C TYR A 247 0.65 -6.00 1.53
N PHE A 248 1.88 -6.26 1.03
CA PHE A 248 3.09 -5.67 1.60
C PHE A 248 3.07 -4.14 1.58
N LYS A 249 2.50 -3.52 0.55
CA LYS A 249 2.31 -2.07 0.51
C LYS A 249 1.40 -1.58 1.63
N MET A 250 0.37 -2.35 1.99
CA MET A 250 -0.48 -2.07 3.15
C MET A 250 0.33 -2.11 4.47
N GLU A 251 1.26 -3.07 4.59
CA GLU A 251 2.15 -3.14 5.76
C GLU A 251 3.14 -1.98 5.81
N ILE A 252 3.73 -1.61 4.68
CA ILE A 252 4.71 -0.55 4.57
C ILE A 252 4.08 0.81 4.91
N VAL A 253 2.92 1.14 4.32
CA VAL A 253 2.27 2.44 4.57
C VAL A 253 1.83 2.57 6.03
N GLU A 254 1.33 1.50 6.64
CA GLU A 254 0.96 1.52 8.06
C GLU A 254 2.17 1.67 8.98
N ALA A 255 3.23 0.88 8.74
CA ALA A 255 4.46 0.98 9.52
C ALA A 255 5.09 2.38 9.39
N TYR A 256 5.03 2.95 8.20
CA TYR A 256 5.48 4.30 7.92
C TYR A 256 4.66 5.34 8.69
N CYS A 257 3.34 5.33 8.56
CA CYS A 257 2.45 6.26 9.27
C CYS A 257 2.61 6.17 10.79
N ARG A 258 2.73 4.95 11.33
CA ARG A 258 3.03 4.74 12.75
C ARG A 258 4.36 5.38 13.15
N THR A 259 5.39 5.20 12.34
CA THR A 259 6.71 5.79 12.60
C THR A 259 6.62 7.32 12.58
N VAL A 260 5.94 7.91 11.59
CA VAL A 260 5.74 9.36 11.51
C VAL A 260 5.05 9.91 12.76
N ILE A 261 4.01 9.23 13.26
CA ILE A 261 3.33 9.63 14.51
C ILE A 261 4.29 9.58 15.70
N VAL A 262 5.04 8.48 15.86
CA VAL A 262 6.04 8.36 16.95
C VAL A 262 7.11 9.45 16.83
N THR A 263 7.66 9.66 15.63
CA THR A 263 8.67 10.71 15.38
C THR A 263 8.15 12.10 15.73
N THR A 264 6.89 12.39 15.37
CA THR A 264 6.23 13.65 15.70
C THR A 264 6.11 13.87 17.21
N GLN A 265 5.75 12.82 17.95
CA GLN A 265 5.58 12.87 19.41
C GLN A 265 6.89 13.16 20.15
N LEU A 266 8.06 12.91 19.54
CA LEU A 266 9.36 13.24 20.13
C LEU A 266 9.64 14.75 20.14
N GLY A 267 8.84 15.57 19.45
CA GLY A 267 8.94 17.04 19.50
C GLY A 267 10.17 17.61 18.81
N VAL A 268 10.85 16.84 17.97
CA VAL A 268 12.02 17.27 17.18
C VAL A 268 11.73 17.18 15.69
N GLN A 269 12.41 18.01 14.91
CA GLN A 269 12.29 17.93 13.45
C GLN A 269 12.83 16.59 12.94
N PRO A 270 12.06 15.85 12.13
CA PRO A 270 12.54 14.60 11.56
C PRO A 270 13.75 14.82 10.67
N LYS A 271 14.68 13.86 10.70
CA LYS A 271 15.76 13.82 9.72
C LYS A 271 15.22 13.32 8.39
N GLN A 272 15.68 13.93 7.31
CA GLN A 272 15.32 13.56 5.95
C GLN A 272 16.57 13.15 5.16
N PHE A 273 16.34 12.39 4.08
CA PHE A 273 17.37 12.11 3.10
C PHE A 273 17.83 13.40 2.42
N SER A 274 19.08 13.38 1.94
CA SER A 274 19.49 14.37 0.95
C SER A 274 18.76 14.09 -0.37
N PRO A 275 18.53 15.13 -1.21
CA PRO A 275 17.99 14.95 -2.54
C PRO A 275 18.71 13.90 -3.39
N LYS A 276 20.04 13.83 -3.26
CA LYS A 276 20.87 12.83 -3.93
C LYS A 276 20.49 11.40 -3.52
N HIS A 277 20.38 11.13 -2.22
CA HIS A 277 20.01 9.78 -1.76
C HIS A 277 18.58 9.43 -2.18
N LEU A 278 17.66 10.39 -2.20
CA LEU A 278 16.32 10.12 -2.71
C LEU A 278 16.34 9.76 -4.20
N LYS A 279 17.18 10.43 -5.00
CA LYS A 279 17.36 10.08 -6.41
C LYS A 279 17.84 8.64 -6.59
N ASP A 280 18.83 8.20 -5.82
CA ASP A 280 19.31 6.81 -5.84
C ASP A 280 18.17 5.81 -5.54
N LEU A 281 17.27 6.14 -4.61
CA LEU A 281 16.09 5.32 -4.31
C LEU A 281 15.04 5.32 -5.44
N LEU A 282 14.85 6.46 -6.10
CA LEU A 282 13.95 6.57 -7.27
C LEU A 282 14.49 5.78 -8.47
N ASP A 283 15.80 5.73 -8.67
CA ASP A 283 16.42 4.91 -9.70
C ASP A 283 16.16 3.41 -9.44
N ILE A 284 16.32 2.96 -8.19
CA ILE A 284 15.94 1.59 -7.78
C ILE A 284 14.45 1.35 -8.04
N LYS A 285 13.60 2.27 -7.62
CA LYS A 285 12.14 2.18 -7.84
C LYS A 285 11.78 2.03 -9.33
N GLN A 286 12.47 2.76 -10.20
CA GLN A 286 12.26 2.68 -11.64
C GLN A 286 12.60 1.29 -12.18
N THR A 287 13.67 0.65 -11.67
CA THR A 287 14.00 -0.74 -12.04
C THR A 287 12.94 -1.76 -11.60
N LEU A 288 12.23 -1.49 -10.51
CA LEU A 288 11.11 -2.30 -10.02
C LEU A 288 9.80 -2.04 -10.79
N GLY A 289 9.77 -1.01 -11.64
CA GLY A 289 8.61 -0.67 -12.46
C GLY A 289 7.42 -0.08 -11.70
N VAL A 290 7.67 0.43 -10.49
CA VAL A 290 6.66 1.08 -9.64
C VAL A 290 6.46 2.53 -10.08
N PRO A 291 5.20 3.00 -10.29
CA PRO A 291 4.96 4.39 -10.68
C PRO A 291 5.29 5.37 -9.55
N ASP A 292 5.77 6.55 -9.92
CA ASP A 292 5.95 7.69 -9.01
C ASP A 292 6.02 8.99 -9.82
N PRO A 293 5.26 10.04 -9.46
CA PRO A 293 5.27 11.30 -10.19
C PRO A 293 6.60 12.08 -10.05
N ARG A 294 7.49 11.67 -9.13
CA ARG A 294 8.79 12.32 -8.92
C ARG A 294 9.88 11.81 -9.85
N ILE A 295 9.64 10.72 -10.59
CA ILE A 295 10.62 10.20 -11.55
C ILE A 295 10.83 11.23 -12.67
N GLY A 296 12.07 11.68 -12.84
CA GLY A 296 12.46 12.70 -13.83
C GLY A 296 12.45 14.14 -13.30
N LEU A 297 12.04 14.38 -12.05
CA LEU A 297 12.17 15.70 -11.42
C LEU A 297 13.63 16.01 -11.06
N LYS A 298 13.94 17.30 -10.89
CA LYS A 298 15.28 17.71 -10.41
C LYS A 298 15.40 17.47 -8.91
N GLU A 299 16.63 17.32 -8.45
CA GLU A 299 16.94 17.03 -7.04
C GLU A 299 16.27 18.01 -6.06
N CYS A 300 16.24 19.31 -6.38
CA CYS A 300 15.61 20.33 -5.54
C CYS A 300 14.08 20.20 -5.39
N GLU A 301 13.43 19.34 -6.18
CA GLU A 301 11.97 19.19 -6.23
C GLU A 301 11.50 17.85 -5.61
N LEU A 302 12.43 17.00 -5.15
CA LEU A 302 12.11 15.63 -4.73
C LEU A 302 11.50 15.54 -3.33
N CYS A 303 11.95 16.39 -2.41
CA CYS A 303 11.49 16.44 -1.02
C CYS A 303 10.63 17.68 -0.79
N ASP A 304 9.33 17.52 -1.01
CA ASP A 304 8.32 18.52 -0.65
C ASP A 304 7.55 18.01 0.56
N ASN A 305 7.85 18.58 1.72
CA ASN A 305 7.17 18.33 2.99
C ASN A 305 6.58 19.62 3.55
N ASP A 306 6.43 20.68 2.74
CA ASP A 306 6.14 22.04 3.21
C ASP A 306 4.76 22.16 3.89
N GLY A 307 3.82 21.30 3.48
CA GLY A 307 2.50 21.19 4.09
C GLY A 307 2.47 20.38 5.40
N TRP A 308 3.52 19.62 5.70
CA TRP A 308 3.55 18.77 6.89
C TRP A 308 4.27 19.47 8.05
N ARG A 309 3.57 19.62 9.18
CA ARG A 309 4.15 20.12 10.42
C ARG A 309 3.99 19.05 11.50
N PRO A 310 5.08 18.60 12.15
CA PRO A 310 4.95 17.76 13.33
C PRO A 310 4.07 18.52 14.33
N GLY A 311 2.99 17.89 14.79
CA GLY A 311 2.02 18.49 15.70
C GLY A 311 2.74 19.23 16.84
N VAL A 312 2.57 20.56 16.87
CA VAL A 312 3.08 21.40 17.95
C VAL A 312 2.36 20.97 19.22
N THR A 313 3.06 20.31 20.13
CA THR A 313 2.75 20.51 21.54
C THR A 313 2.97 21.99 21.77
N CYS A 314 1.92 22.74 22.09
CA CYS A 314 2.10 24.08 22.60
C CYS A 314 3.06 23.94 23.78
N ALA A 315 4.31 24.36 23.61
CA ALA A 315 5.16 24.65 24.74
C ALA A 315 4.45 25.80 25.44
N VAL A 316 3.60 25.47 26.42
CA VAL A 316 3.20 26.45 27.42
C VAL A 316 4.54 26.95 27.94
N PRO A 317 4.89 28.23 27.71
CA PRO A 317 6.13 28.75 28.25
C PRO A 317 6.13 28.38 29.73
N ALA A 318 7.19 27.75 30.23
CA ALA A 318 7.34 27.62 31.67
C ALA A 318 7.10 29.04 32.19
N LYS A 319 6.04 29.23 33.00
CA LYS A 319 5.77 30.53 33.62
C LYS A 319 7.10 30.95 34.17
N GLY A 320 7.71 31.97 33.55
CA GLY A 320 9.01 32.46 33.97
C GLY A 320 8.92 32.64 35.48
N GLY A 321 9.93 32.15 36.18
CA GLY A 321 10.06 32.34 37.61
C GLY A 321 10.15 33.83 37.91
N ASP A 322 9.00 34.46 38.00
CA ASP A 322 8.72 35.73 38.64
C ASP A 322 7.23 35.73 38.91
N SER A 323 6.87 35.30 40.10
CA SER A 323 5.55 35.51 40.66
C SER A 323 5.38 36.98 41.02
N ALA A 324 5.37 37.85 40.02
CA ALA A 324 4.52 39.03 40.11
C ALA A 324 3.10 38.48 40.00
N LYS A 325 2.39 38.42 41.13
CA LYS A 325 0.93 38.29 41.11
C LYS A 325 0.42 39.32 40.08
N PRO A 326 -0.50 38.97 39.17
CA PRO A 326 -1.20 40.01 38.44
C PRO A 326 -1.81 40.90 39.51
N GLU A 327 -1.42 42.17 39.57
CA GLU A 327 -2.17 43.15 40.32
C GLU A 327 -3.59 43.05 39.77
N GLY A 328 -4.52 42.58 40.60
CA GLY A 328 -5.92 42.48 40.24
C GLY A 328 -6.35 43.84 39.74
N ASP A 329 -6.99 43.87 38.57
CA ASP A 329 -7.61 45.07 38.06
C ASP A 329 -8.71 45.48 39.06
N SER A 330 -8.39 46.44 39.91
CA SER A 330 -9.26 46.89 41.00
C SER A 330 -10.59 47.42 40.47
N GLU A 331 -10.60 47.91 39.24
CA GLU A 331 -11.80 48.39 38.58
C GLU A 331 -12.69 47.20 38.19
N ALA A 332 -12.11 46.16 37.60
CA ALA A 332 -12.81 44.91 37.28
C ALA A 332 -13.36 44.22 38.55
N GLU A 333 -12.60 44.17 39.64
CA GLU A 333 -13.07 43.59 40.90
C GLU A 333 -14.24 44.38 41.50
N SER A 334 -14.21 45.72 41.41
CA SER A 334 -15.30 46.58 41.88
C SER A 334 -16.60 46.35 41.09
N VAL A 335 -16.50 46.18 39.77
CA VAL A 335 -17.64 45.91 38.89
C VAL A 335 -18.23 44.53 39.18
N VAL A 336 -17.38 43.51 39.36
CA VAL A 336 -17.82 42.15 39.72
C VAL A 336 -18.55 42.15 41.06
N GLN A 337 -18.04 42.88 42.07
CA GLN A 337 -18.71 42.99 43.36
C GLN A 337 -20.07 43.71 43.26
N ALA A 338 -20.15 44.80 42.50
CA ALA A 338 -21.41 45.54 42.31
C ALA A 338 -22.48 44.68 41.62
N VAL A 339 -22.10 43.97 40.55
CA VAL A 339 -23.01 43.07 39.83
C VAL A 339 -23.44 41.90 40.71
N THR A 340 -22.52 41.33 41.49
CA THR A 340 -22.84 40.23 42.41
C THR A 340 -23.82 40.69 43.50
N ALA A 341 -23.63 41.89 44.06
CA ALA A 341 -24.53 42.45 45.06
C ALA A 341 -25.93 42.72 44.49
N GLU A 342 -26.02 43.24 43.26
CA GLU A 342 -27.28 43.44 42.54
C GLU A 342 -28.03 42.11 42.33
N ILE A 343 -27.34 41.08 41.86
CA ILE A 343 -27.93 39.75 41.65
C ILE A 343 -28.42 39.16 42.98
N MET A 344 -27.61 39.24 44.03
CA MET A 344 -27.98 38.71 45.35
C MET A 344 -29.16 39.47 45.98
N ASN A 345 -29.31 40.76 45.70
CA ASN A 345 -30.48 41.54 46.14
C ASN A 345 -31.74 41.14 45.35
N ARG A 346 -31.63 40.91 44.04
CA ARG A 346 -32.76 40.44 43.21
C ARG A 346 -33.21 39.02 43.54
N LEU A 347 -32.33 38.19 44.10
CA LEU A 347 -32.66 36.84 44.57
C LEU A 347 -33.29 36.80 45.97
N LYS A 348 -33.29 37.92 46.71
CA LYS A 348 -33.82 38.03 48.08
C LYS A 348 -35.15 38.79 48.19
N GLY A 349 -35.65 39.35 47.09
CA GLY A 349 -36.98 39.94 46.97
C GLY A 349 -37.91 39.06 46.15
#